data_AF-A0A5N9ECN6-F1
#
_entry.id   AF-A0A5N9ECN6-F1
#
_cell.length_a   1.000
_cell.length_b   1.000
_cell.length_c   1.000
_cell.angle_alpha   90.00
_cell.angle_beta   90.00
_cell.angle_gamma   90.00
#
_symmetry.space_group_name_H-M   'P 1'
#
loop_
_entity.id
_entity.type
_entity.pdbx_description
1 polymer ?
#
loop_
_entity_poly.entity_id
_entity_poly.type
_entity_poly.pdbx_seq_one_letter_code
_entity_poly.pdbx_strand_id
1 'polypeptide(L)'
;AISQLSRAIEHRQSHRPLLSDLRESGSIEQDADIVMFIHREEKYITEEEWNKNHPAGEPYPRQLAEIIIAKHRNGRIDSVEMAIQEQFGIFREITARSNARTPSRL
;
A
#
# COMPACT_ATOMS: atom_id res chain seq x y z
N ALA A 1 -6.43 -13.56 -9.69
CA ALA A 1 -5.12 -13.58 -10.38
C ALA A 1 -4.10 -12.84 -9.52
N ILE A 2 -2.80 -13.14 -9.68
CA ILE A 2 -1.71 -12.32 -9.15
C ILE A 2 -0.98 -11.76 -10.37
N SER A 3 -0.64 -10.48 -10.34
CA SER A 3 0.12 -9.82 -11.39
C SER A 3 1.34 -9.13 -10.79
N GLN A 4 2.46 -9.21 -11.50
CA GLN A 4 3.58 -8.31 -11.27
C GLN A 4 3.21 -6.93 -11.83
N LEU A 5 3.70 -5.88 -11.17
CA LEU A 5 3.57 -4.50 -11.66
C LEU A 5 4.67 -4.17 -12.66
N SER A 6 4.40 -3.23 -13.56
CA SER A 6 5.46 -2.61 -14.37
C SER A 6 6.50 -1.92 -13.48
N ARG A 7 7.76 -1.91 -13.91
CA ARG A 7 8.86 -1.22 -13.19
C ARG A 7 8.73 0.31 -13.17
N ALA A 8 7.78 0.87 -13.92
CA ALA A 8 7.48 2.30 -13.91
C ALA A 8 7.21 2.86 -12.49
N ILE A 9 6.77 2.03 -11.56
CA ILE A 9 6.60 2.37 -10.14
C ILE A 9 7.91 2.82 -9.47
N GLU A 10 9.06 2.24 -9.85
CA GLU A 10 10.38 2.52 -9.26
C GLU A 10 10.89 3.93 -9.59
N HIS A 11 10.35 4.56 -10.64
CA HIS A 11 10.72 5.92 -11.04
C HIS A 11 9.87 7.00 -10.37
N ARG A 12 8.79 6.62 -9.67
CA ARG A 12 7.90 7.58 -9.00
C ARG A 12 8.36 7.81 -7.58
N GLN A 13 8.43 9.07 -7.17
CA GLN A 13 8.86 9.46 -5.83
C GLN A 13 8.11 8.73 -4.70
N SER A 14 6.79 8.52 -4.86
CA SER A 14 5.98 7.85 -3.84
C SER A 14 6.12 6.33 -3.84
N HIS A 15 6.64 5.72 -4.90
CA HIS A 15 6.69 4.26 -5.09
C HIS A 15 5.35 3.54 -4.87
N ARG A 16 4.23 4.28 -4.93
CA ARG A 16 2.91 3.76 -4.59
C ARG A 16 2.24 3.15 -5.81
N PRO A 17 1.78 1.89 -5.77
CA PRO A 17 1.11 1.26 -6.90
C PRO A 17 -0.15 2.00 -7.38
N LEU A 18 -0.35 2.01 -8.69
CA LEU A 18 -1.52 2.57 -9.38
C LEU A 18 -2.07 1.54 -10.37
N LEU A 19 -3.35 1.69 -10.77
CA LEU A 19 -3.97 0.82 -11.75
C LEU A 19 -3.21 0.81 -13.09
N SER A 20 -2.64 1.94 -13.51
CA SER A 20 -1.82 2.03 -14.73
C SER A 20 -0.58 1.14 -14.70
N ASP A 21 -0.10 0.73 -13.52
CA ASP A 21 1.04 -0.19 -13.41
C ASP A 21 0.65 -1.63 -13.81
N LEU A 22 -0.66 -1.91 -13.93
CA LEU A 22 -1.20 -3.17 -14.44
C LEU A 22 -1.39 -3.16 -15.96
N ARG A 23 -0.97 -2.13 -16.68
CA ARG A 23 -1.18 -2.03 -18.12
C ARG A 23 -0.61 -3.21 -18.91
N GLU A 24 0.46 -3.83 -18.42
CA GLU A 24 1.10 -5.01 -19.01
C GLU A 24 0.43 -6.34 -18.60
N SER A 25 -0.53 -6.31 -17.67
CA SER A 25 -1.23 -7.49 -17.14
C SER A 25 -2.38 -7.99 -18.03
N GLY A 26 -2.51 -7.42 -19.23
CA GLY A 26 -3.59 -7.73 -20.17
C GLY A 26 -4.93 -7.17 -19.69
N SER A 27 -5.93 -8.04 -19.54
CA SER A 27 -7.30 -7.61 -19.24
C SER A 27 -7.58 -7.41 -17.74
N ILE A 28 -6.65 -7.76 -16.84
CA ILE A 28 -6.87 -7.70 -15.39
C ILE A 28 -7.24 -6.30 -14.92
N GLU A 29 -6.58 -5.25 -15.44
CA GLU A 29 -6.88 -3.86 -15.11
C GLU A 29 -8.36 -3.52 -15.35
N GLN A 30 -8.92 -4.01 -16.45
CA GLN A 30 -10.28 -3.68 -16.89
C GLN A 30 -11.33 -4.64 -16.30
N ASP A 31 -11.05 -5.94 -16.28
CA ASP A 31 -12.03 -6.98 -16.00
C ASP A 31 -12.23 -7.23 -14.50
N ALA A 32 -11.21 -6.99 -13.68
CA ALA A 32 -11.27 -7.28 -12.25
C ALA A 32 -12.35 -6.43 -11.55
N ASP A 33 -13.16 -7.06 -10.70
CA ASP A 33 -14.11 -6.34 -9.84
C ASP A 33 -13.40 -5.63 -8.69
N ILE A 34 -12.36 -6.26 -8.15
CA ILE A 34 -11.52 -5.74 -7.08
C ILE A 34 -10.06 -5.85 -7.49
N VAL A 35 -9.30 -4.77 -7.29
CA VAL A 35 -7.85 -4.74 -7.44
C VAL A 35 -7.26 -4.28 -6.12
N MET A 36 -6.35 -5.09 -5.57
CA MET A 36 -5.60 -4.76 -4.37
C MET A 36 -4.11 -4.73 -4.66
N PHE A 37 -3.42 -3.76 -4.07
CA PHE A 37 -1.96 -3.68 -4.08
C PHE A 37 -1.41 -3.87 -2.69
N ILE A 38 -0.18 -4.37 -2.62
CA ILE A 38 0.61 -4.45 -1.39
C ILE A 38 1.70 -3.40 -1.51
N HIS A 39 1.72 -2.43 -0.59
CA HIS A 39 2.76 -1.41 -0.51
C HIS A 39 3.50 -1.52 0.82
N ARG A 40 4.83 -1.40 0.79
CA ARG A 40 5.69 -1.49 1.97
C ARG A 40 6.62 -0.29 1.98
N GLU A 41 6.22 0.75 2.70
CA GLU A 41 6.95 2.01 2.76
C GLU A 41 8.41 1.81 3.19
N GLU A 42 8.65 0.92 4.17
CA GLU A 42 9.99 0.61 4.67
C GLU A 42 10.96 0.00 3.65
N LYS A 43 10.48 -0.41 2.46
CA LYS A 43 11.34 -0.89 1.37
C LYS A 43 11.85 0.24 0.47
N TYR A 44 11.28 1.43 0.57
CA TYR A 44 11.57 2.55 -0.33
C TYR A 44 12.15 3.77 0.37
N ILE A 45 11.84 3.99 1.65
CA ILE A 45 12.36 5.11 2.44
C ILE A 45 13.12 4.60 3.65
N THR A 46 14.26 5.22 3.97
CA THR A 46 14.99 4.92 5.20
C THR A 46 14.30 5.55 6.41
N GLU A 47 14.57 5.02 7.61
CA GLU A 47 14.04 5.63 8.85
C GLU A 47 14.54 7.07 9.04
N GLU A 48 15.78 7.38 8.63
CA GLU A 48 16.34 8.73 8.71
C GLU A 48 15.54 9.70 7.82
N GLU A 49 15.31 9.34 6.57
CA GLU A 49 14.52 10.14 5.63
C GLU A 49 13.06 10.26 6.08
N TRP A 50 12.48 9.18 6.63
CA TRP A 50 11.14 9.21 7.19
C TRP A 50 11.02 10.23 8.32
N ASN A 51 11.94 10.19 9.28
CA ASN A 51 11.94 11.09 10.45
C ASN A 51 12.13 12.55 10.04
N LYS A 52 12.91 12.82 8.98
CA LYS A 52 13.06 14.16 8.42
C LYS A 52 11.75 14.69 7.83
N ASN A 53 10.97 13.82 7.18
CA ASN A 53 9.72 14.19 6.51
C ASN A 53 8.49 14.14 7.44
N HIS A 54 8.59 13.44 8.58
CA HIS A 54 7.52 13.28 9.57
C HIS A 54 7.95 13.79 10.97
N PRO A 55 8.23 15.10 11.11
CA PRO A 55 8.75 15.66 12.37
C PRO A 55 7.75 15.61 13.53
N ALA A 56 6.47 15.36 13.25
CA ALA A 56 5.40 15.25 14.25
C ALA A 56 5.43 13.94 15.06
N GLY A 57 6.44 13.09 14.87
CA GLY A 57 6.63 11.87 15.65
C GLY A 57 5.83 10.66 15.14
N GLU A 58 5.47 10.65 13.86
CA GLU A 58 4.91 9.44 13.26
C GLU A 58 5.96 8.33 13.23
N PRO A 59 5.70 7.16 13.84
CA PRO A 59 6.69 6.10 13.89
C PRO A 59 7.00 5.59 12.48
N TYR A 60 8.27 5.33 12.20
CA TYR A 60 8.69 4.69 10.97
C TYR A 60 7.96 3.33 10.80
N PRO A 61 7.33 3.04 9.65
CA PRO A 61 6.42 1.91 9.46
C PRO A 61 7.15 0.57 9.31
N ARG A 62 7.88 0.17 10.35
CA ARG A 62 8.64 -1.09 10.39
C ARG A 62 7.71 -2.29 10.35
N GLN A 63 8.00 -3.22 9.46
CA GLN A 63 7.25 -4.47 9.29
C GLN A 63 5.75 -4.21 9.04
N LEU A 64 5.42 -3.08 8.41
CA LEU A 64 4.04 -2.74 8.03
C LEU A 64 3.88 -2.84 6.51
N ALA A 65 2.76 -3.40 6.09
CA ALA A 65 2.27 -3.30 4.73
C ALA A 65 0.92 -2.60 4.72
N GLU A 66 0.73 -1.80 3.70
CA GLU A 66 -0.57 -1.25 3.37
C GLU A 66 -1.17 -2.07 2.23
N ILE A 67 -2.35 -2.64 2.49
CA ILE A 67 -3.18 -3.28 1.49
C ILE A 67 -4.11 -2.21 0.92
N ILE A 68 -3.90 -1.85 -0.35
CA ILE A 68 -4.60 -0.74 -1.01
C ILE A 68 -5.66 -1.32 -1.93
N ILE A 69 -6.94 -1.08 -1.64
CA ILE A 69 -8.07 -1.43 -2.50
C ILE A 69 -8.19 -0.33 -3.57
N ALA A 70 -7.47 -0.50 -4.68
CA ALA A 70 -7.41 0.50 -5.76
C ALA A 70 -8.61 0.48 -6.70
N LYS A 71 -9.33 -0.65 -6.77
CA LYS A 71 -10.58 -0.80 -7.53
C LYS A 71 -11.55 -1.65 -6.72
N HIS A 72 -12.80 -1.23 -6.67
CA HIS A 72 -13.90 -2.02 -6.12
C HIS A 72 -15.20 -1.62 -6.84
N ARG A 73 -15.68 -2.41 -7.82
CA ARG A 73 -16.85 -2.04 -8.63
C ARG A 73 -18.12 -1.77 -7.82
N ASN A 74 -18.29 -2.47 -6.70
CA ASN A 74 -19.52 -2.42 -5.88
C ASN A 74 -19.29 -1.87 -4.45
N GLY A 75 -18.32 -0.98 -4.24
CA GLY A 75 -17.89 -0.63 -2.89
C GLY A 75 -16.79 0.41 -2.84
N ARG A 76 -16.34 0.72 -1.62
CA ARG A 76 -15.39 1.81 -1.38
C ARG A 76 -13.95 1.35 -1.65
N ILE A 77 -13.19 2.23 -2.28
CA ILE A 77 -11.72 2.15 -2.26
C ILE A 77 -11.22 2.61 -0.89
N ASP A 78 -10.25 1.89 -0.35
CA ASP A 78 -9.68 2.17 0.96
C ASP A 78 -8.31 1.52 1.08
N SER A 79 -7.62 1.78 2.19
CA SER A 79 -6.44 1.04 2.54
C SER A 79 -6.48 0.52 3.96
N VAL A 80 -5.84 -0.62 4.18
CA VAL A 80 -5.76 -1.29 5.46
C VAL A 80 -4.31 -1.59 5.76
N GLU A 81 -3.86 -1.19 6.95
CA GLU A 81 -2.53 -1.51 7.44
C GLU A 81 -2.50 -2.91 8.07
N MET A 82 -1.44 -3.66 7.76
CA MET A 82 -1.21 -5.01 8.26
C MET A 82 0.24 -5.15 8.73
N ALA A 83 0.44 -5.93 9.80
CA ALA A 83 1.78 -6.31 10.24
C ALA A 83 2.31 -7.46 9.37
N ILE A 84 3.61 -7.45 9.05
CA ILE A 84 4.28 -8.47 8.25
C ILE A 84 5.31 -9.20 9.11
N GLN A 85 5.26 -10.53 9.07
CA GLN A 85 6.32 -11.37 9.59
C GLN A 85 7.15 -11.88 8.40
N GLU A 86 8.15 -11.10 7.98
CA GLU A 86 8.91 -11.35 6.74
C GLU A 86 9.51 -12.76 6.70
N GLN A 87 10.06 -13.22 7.83
CA GLN A 87 10.68 -14.53 7.95
C GLN A 87 9.71 -15.71 7.69
N PHE A 88 8.40 -15.45 7.74
CA PHE A 88 7.37 -16.46 7.47
C PHE A 88 6.51 -16.13 6.24
N GLY A 89 6.66 -14.94 5.64
CA GLY A 89 5.79 -14.48 4.55
C GLY A 89 4.32 -14.31 4.97
N ILE A 90 4.05 -13.97 6.24
CA ILE A 90 2.69 -13.88 6.79
C ILE A 90 2.30 -12.43 7.04
N PHE A 91 1.08 -12.06 6.64
CA PHE A 91 0.42 -10.81 7.03
C PHE A 91 -0.52 -11.07 8.19
N ARG A 92 -0.51 -10.19 9.19
CA ARG A 92 -1.38 -10.25 10.37
C ARG A 92 -2.18 -8.97 10.50
N GLU A 93 -3.42 -9.14 10.92
CA GLU A 93 -4.24 -8.02 11.36
C GLU A 93 -3.60 -7.32 12.55
N ILE A 94 -3.58 -5.99 12.53
CA ILE A 94 -3.15 -5.19 13.66
C ILE A 94 -4.36 -5.05 14.58
N THR A 95 -4.38 -5.82 15.67
CA THR A 95 -5.54 -5.85 16.60
C THR A 95 -5.76 -4.54 17.36
N ALA A 96 -4.86 -3.56 17.24
CA ALA A 96 -5.01 -2.26 17.88
C ALA A 96 -5.89 -1.32 17.05
N ARG A 97 -7.22 -1.42 17.23
CA ARG A 97 -8.10 -0.26 16.98
C ARG A 97 -7.84 0.80 18.05
N SER A 98 -7.09 1.84 17.70
CA SER A 98 -7.31 3.17 18.27
C SER A 98 -7.54 4.16 17.13
N ASN A 99 -8.78 4.63 17.03
CA ASN A 99 -9.28 5.66 16.12
C ASN A 99 -8.24 6.78 15.82
N ALA A 100 -7.76 6.86 14.59
CA ALA A 100 -7.32 8.11 13.96
C ALA A 100 -7.05 7.86 12.48
N ARG A 101 -7.21 8.89 11.64
CA ARG A 101 -7.06 8.90 10.17
C ARG A 101 -8.26 8.41 9.36
N THR A 102 -9.42 8.99 9.64
CA THR A 102 -10.29 9.38 8.52
C THR A 102 -9.55 10.47 7.73
N PRO A 103 -9.23 10.29 6.43
CA PRO A 103 -8.71 11.40 5.65
C PRO A 103 -9.80 12.46 5.55
N SER A 104 -9.46 13.68 5.96
CA SER A 104 -10.29 14.88 5.79
C SER A 104 -10.73 14.99 4.34
N ARG A 105 -12.03 14.95 4.11
CA ARG A 105 -12.64 15.32 2.82
C ARG A 105 -12.41 16.81 2.61
N LEU A 106 -11.91 17.19 1.44
CA LEU A 106 -12.23 18.45 0.78
C LEU A 106 -13.29 18.15 -0.28
#